data_AF-A0A8E4E2G2-F1
#
_entry.id   AF-A0A8E4E2G2-F1
#
_cell.length_a   1.000
_cell.length_b   1.000
_cell.length_c   1.000
_cell.angle_alpha   90.00
_cell.angle_beta   90.00
_cell.angle_gamma   90.00
#
_symmetry.space_group_name_H-M   'P 1'
#
loop_
_entity.id
_entity.type
_entity.pdbx_description
1 polymer ?
#
loop_
_entity_poly.entity_id
_entity_poly.type
_entity_poly.pdbx_seq_one_letter_code
_entity_poly.pdbx_strand_id
1 'polypeptide(L)' 'MDEYQHTVLTRGGYRVVAITREDTYAPDAVVAYAVVTDAGTRLTPDLSLDQARVWIDSLVESERGGRKADLVDHKPVVRR' A
#
# COMPACT_ATOMS: atom_id res chain seq x y z
N MET A 1 18.19 14.04 -10.90
CA MET A 1 18.41 13.74 -9.47
C MET A 1 17.76 12.39 -9.25
N ASP A 2 18.54 11.40 -8.86
CA ASP A 2 18.05 10.04 -8.67
C ASP A 2 17.40 9.91 -7.30
N GLU A 3 16.24 9.24 -7.26
CA GLU A 3 15.51 8.95 -6.04
C GLU A 3 15.69 7.47 -5.73
N TYR A 4 16.08 7.17 -4.50
CA TYR A 4 16.30 5.81 -4.03
C TYR A 4 15.15 5.38 -3.13
N GLN A 5 14.76 4.12 -3.24
CA GLN A 5 13.63 3.54 -2.51
C GLN A 5 14.12 2.47 -1.55
N HIS A 6 13.80 2.63 -0.27
CA HIS A 6 14.17 1.71 0.79
C HIS A 6 12.93 1.12 1.44
N THR A 7 12.76 -0.20 1.39
CA THR A 7 11.60 -0.85 2.03
C THR A 7 11.73 -0.75 3.54
N VAL A 8 10.76 -0.11 4.19
CA VAL A 8 10.72 0.06 5.66
C VAL A 8 9.70 -0.85 6.34
N LEU A 9 8.62 -1.21 5.63
CA LEU A 9 7.55 -2.05 6.16
C LEU A 9 6.95 -2.92 5.05
N THR A 10 6.52 -4.13 5.39
CA THR A 10 5.81 -5.06 4.50
C THR A 10 4.58 -5.60 5.21
N ARG A 11 3.41 -5.58 4.55
CA ARG A 11 2.16 -6.08 5.12
C ARG A 11 1.16 -6.49 4.03
N GLY A 12 0.70 -7.74 4.10
CA GLY A 12 -0.44 -8.24 3.31
C GLY A 12 -0.38 -7.98 1.80
N GLY A 13 0.80 -8.13 1.17
CA GLY A 13 0.98 -7.88 -0.27
C GLY A 13 1.33 -6.44 -0.65
N TYR A 14 1.45 -5.56 0.34
CA TYR A 14 1.87 -4.17 0.16
C TYR A 14 3.14 -3.89 0.95
N ARG A 15 3.87 -2.85 0.56
CA ARG A 15 5.12 -2.42 1.20
C ARG A 15 5.14 -0.91 1.32
N VAL A 16 5.67 -0.39 2.42
CA VAL A 16 6.00 1.03 2.56
C VAL A 16 7.48 1.18 2.23
N VAL A 17 7.79 2.11 1.33
CA VAL A 17 9.15 2.49 0.96
C VAL A 17 9.42 3.93 1.41
N ALA A 18 10.59 4.16 1.98
CA ALA A 18 11.15 5.48 2.19
C ALA A 18 11.85 5.93 0.90
N ILE A 19 11.63 7.18 0.51
CA ILE A 19 12.27 7.81 -0.63
C ILE A 19 13.37 8.73 -0.11
N THR A 20 14.58 8.51 -0.60
CA THR A 20 15.78 9.29 -0.26
C THR A 20 16.42 9.84 -1.53
N ARG A 21 17.21 10.91 -1.40
CA ARG A 21 18.04 11.43 -2.51
C ARG A 21 19.42 10.77 -2.58
N GLU A 22 19.71 9.94 -1.59
CA GLU A 22 20.97 9.23 -1.44
C GLU A 22 20.70 7.73 -1.49
N ASP A 23 21.64 6.98 -2.07
CA ASP A 23 21.58 5.51 -2.14
C ASP A 23 21.62 4.85 -0.76
N THR A 24 22.28 5.49 0.21
CA THR A 24 22.33 4.99 1.57
C THR A 24 21.10 5.42 2.34
N TYR A 25 20.38 4.44 2.91
CA TYR A 25 19.25 4.72 3.77
C TYR A 25 19.70 5.46 5.04
N ALA A 26 19.23 6.70 5.20
CA ALA A 26 19.34 7.46 6.43
C ALA A 26 17.97 8.06 6.79
N PRO A 27 17.50 7.89 8.03
CA PRO A 27 16.17 8.37 8.43
C PRO A 27 16.02 9.89 8.32
N ASP A 28 17.11 10.65 8.45
CA ASP A 28 17.14 12.11 8.30
C ASP A 28 17.14 12.55 6.83
N ALA A 29 17.59 11.68 5.92
CA ALA A 29 17.61 11.93 4.48
C ALA A 29 16.31 11.52 3.76
N VAL A 30 15.33 10.99 4.51
CA VAL A 30 14.03 10.59 3.95
C VAL A 30 13.23 11.84 3.58
N VAL A 31 12.98 12.02 2.29
CA VAL A 31 12.19 13.13 1.78
C VAL A 31 10.69 12.80 1.75
N ALA A 32 10.33 11.53 1.61
CA ALA A 32 8.95 11.08 1.61
C ALA A 32 8.82 9.57 1.85
N TYR A 33 7.59 9.10 2.12
CA TYR A 33 7.23 7.69 2.12
C TYR A 33 6.19 7.41 1.03
N ALA A 34 6.22 6.20 0.48
CA ALA A 34 5.25 5.75 -0.52
C ALA A 34 4.80 4.34 -0.21
N VAL A 35 3.54 4.02 -0.55
CA VAL A 35 3.05 2.64 -0.51
C VAL A 35 3.16 2.04 -1.90
N VAL A 36 3.79 0.88 -1.98
CA VAL A 36 3.96 0.09 -3.20
C VAL A 36 3.28 -1.27 -3.03
N THR A 37 2.87 -1.89 -4.13
CA THR A 37 2.48 -3.30 -4.14
C THR A 37 3.72 -4.20 -4.06
N ASP A 38 3.51 -5.49 -3.79
CA ASP A 38 4.56 -6.52 -3.83
C ASP A 38 5.33 -6.53 -5.17
N ALA A 39 4.63 -6.24 -6.27
CA ALA A 39 5.19 -6.12 -7.61
C ALA A 39 5.98 -4.82 -7.85
N GLY A 40 6.08 -3.94 -6.84
CA GLY A 40 6.79 -2.66 -6.93
C GLY A 40 5.98 -1.52 -7.55
N THR A 41 4.67 -1.70 -7.77
CA THR A 41 3.82 -0.61 -8.30
C THR A 41 3.55 0.41 -7.21
N ARG A 42 3.97 1.66 -7.41
CA ARG A 42 3.68 2.77 -6.51
C ARG A 42 2.20 3.15 -6.59
N LEU A 43 1.50 3.00 -5.46
CA LEU A 43 0.07 3.34 -5.34
C LEU A 43 -0.14 4.79 -4.92
N THR A 44 0.77 5.31 -4.10
CA THR A 44 0.67 6.68 -3.58
C THR A 44 2.00 7.42 -3.66
N PRO A 45 1.96 8.69 -4.08
CA PRO A 45 3.08 9.58 -3.93
C PRO A 45 3.05 10.34 -2.60
N ASP A 46 4.24 10.56 -2.05
CA ASP A 46 4.58 11.59 -1.05
C ASP A 46 3.76 11.63 0.25
N LEU A 47 3.73 10.51 0.97
CA LEU A 47 3.12 10.41 2.30
C LEU A 47 4.15 10.59 3.42
N SER A 48 3.67 10.98 4.60
CA SER A 48 4.43 10.81 5.84
C SER A 48 4.45 9.34 6.27
N LEU A 49 5.41 8.93 7.12
CA LEU A 49 5.48 7.56 7.63
C LEU A 49 4.19 7.10 8.33
N ASP A 50 3.61 7.97 9.16
CA ASP A 50 2.36 7.69 9.85
C ASP A 50 1.19 7.48 8.86
N GLN A 51 1.04 8.40 7.91
CA GLN A 51 0.04 8.28 6.85
C GLN A 51 0.22 7.00 6.03
N ALA A 52 1.45 6.65 5.65
CA ALA A 52 1.74 5.43 4.91
C ALA A 52 1.39 4.17 5.72
N ARG A 53 1.59 4.19 7.06
CA ARG A 53 1.20 3.11 7.97
C ARG A 53 -0.32 2.95 8.07
N VAL A 54 -1.06 4.05 8.14
CA VAL A 54 -2.53 4.00 8.12
C VAL A 54 -3.02 3.50 6.76
N TRP A 55 -2.42 3.98 5.67
CA TRP A 55 -2.82 3.61 4.31
C TRP A 55 -2.63 2.13 4.00
N ILE A 56 -1.47 1.57 4.36
CA ILE A 56 -1.20 0.14 4.17
C ILE A 56 -2.11 -0.73 5.05
N ASP A 57 -2.47 -0.28 6.25
CA ASP A 57 -3.42 -0.98 7.11
C ASP A 57 -4.80 -1.01 6.45
N SER A 58 -5.31 0.14 6.01
CA SER A 58 -6.59 0.25 5.30
C SER A 58 -6.65 -0.58 4.01
N LEU A 59 -5.56 -0.67 3.26
CA LEU A 59 -5.46 -1.55 2.07
C LEU A 59 -5.61 -3.02 2.45
N VAL A 60 -4.84 -3.47 3.44
CA VAL A 60 -4.86 -4.86 3.90
C VAL A 60 -6.22 -5.23 4.50
N GLU A 61 -6.85 -4.31 5.23
CA GLU A 61 -8.21 -4.49 5.74
C GLU A 61 -9.24 -4.54 4.61
N SER A 62 -9.14 -3.67 3.61
CA SER A 62 -10.04 -3.65 2.46
C SER A 62 -9.93 -4.92 1.61
N GLU A 63 -8.71 -5.45 1.41
CA GLU A 63 -8.49 -6.72 0.70
C GLU A 63 -9.05 -7.92 1.49
N ARG A 64 -8.92 -7.89 2.83
CA ARG A 64 -9.52 -8.91 3.72
C ARG A 64 -11.05 -8.84 3.75
N GLY A 65 -11.62 -7.65 3.68
CA GLY A 65 -13.07 -7.42 3.65
C GLY A 65 -13.71 -7.72 2.29
N GLY A 66 -13.01 -7.41 1.18
CA GLY A 66 -13.49 -7.64 -0.18
C GLY A 66 -13.72 -9.12 -0.52
N ARG A 67 -12.95 -10.04 0.08
CA ARG A 67 -13.16 -11.48 -0.10
C ARG A 67 -14.41 -12.04 0.62
N LYS A 68 -15.12 -11.24 1.42
CA LYS A 68 -16.40 -11.64 2.02
C LYS A 68 -17.63 -11.10 1.26
N ALA A 69 -17.47 -10.15 0.33
CA ALA A 69 -18.60 -9.54 -0.38
C ALA A 69 -19.07 -10.34 -1.61
N ASP A 70 -18.22 -11.20 -2.19
CA ASP A 70 -18.55 -11.99 -3.39
C ASP A 70 -19.29 -13.32 -3.09
N LEU A 71 -19.74 -13.52 -1.85
CA LEU A 71 -20.48 -14.72 -1.42
C LEU A 71 -21.95 -14.44 -1.08
N VAL A 72 -22.49 -13.30 -1.54
CA VAL A 72 -23.93 -13.07 -1.55
C VAL A 72 -24.45 -13.14 -2.98
N ASP A 73 -24.14 -14.24 -3.67
CA ASP A 73 -25.03 -14.80 -4.69
C ASP A 73 -26.35 -15.14 -3.99
N HIS A 74 -27.34 -14.26 -4.12
CA HIS A 74 -28.73 -14.59 -3.84
C HIS A 74 -29.58 -14.32 -5.09
N LYS A 75 -29.46 -15.30 -6.00
CA LYS A 75 -30.53 -15.95 -6.77
C LYS A 75 -31.42 -15.07 -7.67
N PRO A 76 -31.46 -15.32 -9.00
CA PRO A 76 -32.40 -14.65 -9.88
C PRO A 76 -33.80 -15.21 -9.63
N VAL A 77 -34.74 -14.39 -9.17
CA VAL A 77 -36.15 -14.74 -9.25
C VAL A 77 -36.73 -14.12 -10.52
N VAL A 78 -36.81 -14.96 -11.56
CA VAL A 78 -37.68 -14.72 -12.69
C VAL A 78 -39.12 -14.73 -12.18
N ARG A 79 -39.92 -13.70 -12.51
CA ARG A 79 -41.39 -13.84 -12.49
C ARG A 79 -41.98 -13.22 -13.75
N ARG A 80 -42.76 -14.08 -14.39
CA ARG A 80 -43.48 -13.99 -15.65
C ARG A 80 -44.78 -13.24 -15.49
#